data_AF-A0A9P8BZ82-F1
#
_entry.id   AF-A0A9P8BZ82-F1
#
_cell.length_a   1.000
_cell.length_b   1.000
_cell.length_c   1.000
_cell.angle_alpha   90.00
_cell.angle_beta   90.00
_cell.angle_gamma   90.00
#
_symmetry.space_group_name_H-M   'P 1'
#
loop_
_entity.id
_entity.type
_entity.pdbx_description
1 polymer ?
#
loop_
_entity_poly.entity_id
_entity_poly.type
_entity_poly.pdbx_seq_one_letter_code
_entity_poly.pdbx_strand_id
1 'polypeptide(L)'
;MVKLDNQSVVEQYSRLVKNRRDTLPRKRFRSTYAGIWAVLWQVVESRPGRVEVMWVKGHSNIHGNELADQAAKVAAQSGSVPVMVDLTQQTDITAFAHCYGGLVEIDLRQLLKQQSTIRHHQAWTSQRRVKRAIPDIDDVEWNSTLAYVHDRHAVFTFYSNSKDTHQRTHHIKKLHGMLPTLNSMQARKPNLYPTCVCRRCELEKEDNDHVWKCPLAAETTTEI
;
A
#
# COMPACT_ATOMS: atom_id res chain seq x y z
N MET A 1 -18.78 -16.42 -30.79
CA MET A 1 -17.53 -15.65 -30.56
C MET A 1 -17.91 -14.29 -30.02
N VAL A 2 -17.30 -13.88 -28.91
CA VAL A 2 -17.48 -12.59 -28.22
C VAL A 2 -16.19 -11.80 -28.39
N LYS A 3 -16.29 -10.50 -28.71
CA LYS A 3 -15.14 -9.60 -28.88
C LYS A 3 -15.16 -8.57 -27.76
N LEU A 4 -14.03 -8.35 -27.11
CA LEU A 4 -13.87 -7.40 -26.01
C LEU A 4 -12.67 -6.50 -26.25
N ASP A 5 -12.76 -5.23 -25.89
CA ASP A 5 -11.69 -4.25 -26.00
C ASP A 5 -10.73 -4.23 -24.80
N ASN A 6 -11.19 -4.72 -23.65
CA ASN A 6 -10.38 -4.85 -22.45
C ASN A 6 -9.52 -6.13 -22.46
N GLN A 7 -8.24 -5.97 -22.80
CA GLN A 7 -7.28 -7.07 -22.85
C GLN A 7 -7.17 -7.84 -21.52
N SER A 8 -7.16 -7.14 -20.38
CA SER A 8 -7.04 -7.78 -19.07
C SER A 8 -8.21 -8.71 -18.78
N VAL A 9 -9.43 -8.31 -19.18
CA VAL A 9 -10.63 -9.15 -19.05
C VAL A 9 -10.54 -10.39 -19.94
N VAL A 10 -10.02 -10.28 -21.16
CA VAL A 10 -9.83 -11.43 -22.07
C VAL A 10 -8.81 -12.42 -21.49
N GLU A 11 -7.69 -11.92 -20.97
CA GLU A 11 -6.67 -12.75 -20.31
C GLU A 11 -7.22 -13.44 -19.06
N GLN A 12 -7.98 -12.71 -18.25
CA GLN A 12 -8.64 -13.27 -17.06
C GLN A 12 -9.71 -14.31 -17.44
N TYR A 13 -10.51 -14.09 -18.48
CA TYR A 13 -11.47 -15.07 -18.98
C TYR A 13 -10.77 -16.37 -19.41
N SER A 14 -9.68 -16.26 -20.17
CA SER A 14 -8.90 -17.42 -20.60
C SER A 14 -8.43 -18.26 -19.41
N ARG A 15 -7.96 -17.60 -18.35
CA ARG A 15 -7.49 -18.27 -17.13
C ARG A 15 -8.62 -18.80 -16.25
N LEU A 16 -9.59 -17.96 -15.91
CA LEU A 16 -10.56 -18.19 -14.84
C LEU A 16 -11.85 -18.85 -15.32
N VAL A 17 -12.11 -18.85 -16.63
CA VAL A 17 -13.31 -19.47 -17.23
C VAL A 17 -12.89 -20.59 -18.17
N LYS A 18 -12.14 -20.28 -19.24
CA LYS A 18 -11.77 -21.26 -20.27
C LYS A 18 -10.89 -22.40 -19.72
N ASN A 19 -9.83 -22.04 -18.99
CA ASN A 19 -8.89 -22.99 -18.38
C ASN A 19 -9.11 -23.12 -16.87
N ARG A 20 -10.38 -23.03 -16.43
CA ARG A 20 -10.69 -22.97 -14.99
C ARG A 20 -10.29 -24.23 -14.24
N ARG A 21 -10.48 -25.41 -14.85
CA ARG A 21 -10.15 -26.72 -14.26
C ARG A 21 -8.66 -26.86 -13.96
N ASP A 22 -7.80 -26.26 -14.78
CA ASP A 22 -6.34 -26.24 -14.60
C ASP A 22 -5.88 -25.12 -13.65
N THR A 23 -6.76 -24.16 -13.35
CA THR A 23 -6.42 -23.03 -12.49
C THR A 23 -6.58 -23.41 -11.02
N LEU A 24 -5.44 -23.37 -10.31
CA LEU A 24 -5.37 -23.60 -8.86
C LEU A 24 -6.46 -22.81 -8.11
N PRO A 25 -7.16 -23.42 -7.14
CA PRO A 25 -8.19 -22.74 -6.33
C PRO A 25 -7.72 -21.39 -5.79
N ARG A 26 -6.50 -21.34 -5.24
CA ARG A 26 -5.90 -20.10 -4.72
C ARG A 26 -5.84 -18.97 -5.75
N LYS A 27 -5.60 -19.26 -7.03
CA LYS A 27 -5.58 -18.24 -8.09
C LYS A 27 -6.99 -17.76 -8.43
N ARG A 28 -8.01 -18.62 -8.33
CA ARG A 28 -9.43 -18.25 -8.48
C ARG A 28 -9.87 -17.32 -7.35
N PHE A 29 -9.69 -17.73 -6.09
CA PHE A 29 -10.10 -16.95 -4.91
C PHE A 29 -9.38 -15.60 -4.77
N ARG A 30 -8.14 -15.49 -5.25
CA ARG A 30 -7.35 -14.25 -5.16
C ARG A 30 -7.47 -13.33 -6.37
N SER A 31 -8.35 -13.66 -7.31
CA SER A 31 -8.61 -12.76 -8.44
C SER A 31 -9.61 -11.69 -8.04
N THR A 32 -9.43 -10.46 -8.53
CA THR A 32 -10.46 -9.43 -8.47
C THR A 32 -11.73 -9.96 -9.13
N TYR A 33 -12.88 -9.68 -8.54
CA TYR A 33 -14.21 -10.14 -8.94
C TYR A 33 -14.33 -11.67 -9.01
N ALA A 34 -13.68 -12.40 -8.10
CA ALA A 34 -13.67 -13.87 -8.09
C ALA A 34 -15.08 -14.49 -8.17
N GLY A 35 -16.06 -13.92 -7.46
CA GLY A 35 -17.46 -14.35 -7.50
C GLY A 35 -18.09 -14.23 -8.88
N ILE A 36 -17.92 -13.07 -9.54
CA ILE A 36 -18.40 -12.84 -10.90
C ILE A 36 -17.77 -13.84 -11.87
N TRP A 37 -16.46 -14.10 -11.75
CA TRP A 37 -15.79 -15.10 -12.58
C TRP A 37 -16.29 -16.53 -12.35
N ALA A 38 -16.68 -16.87 -11.13
CA ALA A 38 -17.28 -18.16 -10.81
C ALA A 38 -18.67 -18.32 -11.44
N VAL A 39 -19.52 -17.29 -11.35
CA VAL A 39 -20.83 -17.28 -12.03
C VAL A 39 -20.66 -17.36 -13.54
N LEU A 40 -19.76 -16.55 -14.12
CA LEU A 40 -19.51 -16.55 -15.56
C LEU A 40 -19.06 -17.92 -16.05
N TRP A 41 -18.21 -18.62 -15.29
CA TRP A 41 -17.83 -19.99 -15.62
C TRP A 41 -19.02 -20.95 -15.62
N GLN A 42 -19.89 -20.90 -14.62
CA GLN A 42 -21.09 -21.75 -14.59
C GLN A 42 -22.03 -21.46 -15.76
N VAL A 43 -22.21 -20.19 -16.12
CA VAL A 43 -23.04 -19.79 -17.27
C VAL A 43 -22.45 -20.30 -18.58
N VAL A 44 -21.12 -20.23 -18.75
CA VAL A 44 -20.45 -20.75 -19.95
C VAL A 44 -20.50 -22.27 -20.01
N GLU A 45 -20.31 -22.96 -18.88
CA GLU A 45 -20.33 -24.43 -18.80
C GLU A 45 -21.73 -25.01 -19.04
N SER A 46 -22.79 -24.33 -18.58
CA SER A 46 -24.17 -24.78 -18.73
C SER A 46 -24.77 -24.46 -20.11
N ARG A 47 -24.13 -23.58 -20.89
CA ARG A 47 -24.62 -23.18 -22.21
C ARG A 47 -24.24 -24.21 -23.27
N PRO A 48 -25.14 -24.56 -24.20
CA PRO A 48 -24.78 -25.34 -25.38
C PRO A 48 -23.84 -24.55 -26.31
N GLY A 49 -22.72 -25.16 -26.68
CA GLY A 49 -21.74 -24.61 -27.62
C GLY A 49 -20.57 -23.87 -26.96
N ARG A 50 -19.51 -23.62 -27.75
CA ARG A 50 -18.27 -23.02 -27.25
C ARG A 50 -18.34 -21.49 -27.26
N VAL A 51 -18.05 -20.88 -26.12
CA VAL A 51 -17.88 -19.42 -26.00
C VAL A 51 -16.41 -19.05 -26.17
N GLU A 52 -16.05 -18.60 -27.37
CA GLU A 52 -14.74 -18.02 -27.64
C GLU A 52 -14.76 -16.51 -27.41
N VAL A 53 -13.77 -16.01 -26.67
CA VAL A 53 -13.57 -14.59 -26.39
C VAL A 53 -12.27 -14.13 -27.06
N MET A 54 -12.34 -13.04 -27.81
CA MET A 54 -11.23 -12.47 -28.57
C MET A 54 -11.03 -11.01 -28.17
N TRP A 55 -9.77 -10.61 -27.99
CA TRP A 55 -9.43 -9.22 -27.80
C TRP A 55 -9.48 -8.46 -29.12
N VAL A 56 -10.05 -7.25 -29.09
CA VAL A 56 -10.01 -6.29 -30.18
C VAL A 56 -9.44 -4.98 -29.70
N LYS A 57 -8.80 -4.23 -30.59
CA LYS A 57 -8.26 -2.91 -30.23
C LYS A 57 -9.42 -1.92 -30.05
N GLY A 58 -9.45 -1.23 -28.90
CA GLY A 58 -10.38 -0.13 -28.66
C GLY A 58 -10.16 1.04 -29.62
N HIS A 59 -11.19 1.88 -29.80
CA HIS A 59 -11.15 3.11 -30.63
C HIS A 59 -10.53 2.92 -32.03
N SER A 60 -10.80 1.78 -32.66
CA SER A 60 -10.22 1.40 -33.96
C SER A 60 -11.28 1.32 -35.07
N ASN A 61 -12.36 2.11 -34.96
CA ASN A 61 -13.49 2.15 -35.89
C ASN A 61 -14.14 0.78 -36.15
N ILE A 62 -14.07 -0.13 -35.17
CA ILE A 62 -14.76 -1.41 -35.22
C ILE A 62 -16.21 -1.15 -34.86
N HIS A 63 -17.08 -1.09 -35.87
CA HIS A 63 -18.48 -0.68 -35.73
C HIS A 63 -19.22 -1.36 -34.56
N GLY A 64 -19.08 -2.68 -34.41
CA GLY A 64 -19.71 -3.42 -33.31
C GLY A 64 -19.19 -3.05 -31.91
N ASN A 65 -17.91 -2.68 -31.79
CA ASN A 65 -17.33 -2.23 -30.52
C ASN A 65 -17.83 -0.83 -30.16
N GLU A 66 -17.89 0.07 -31.13
CA GLU A 66 -18.39 1.43 -30.92
C GLU A 66 -19.87 1.44 -30.49
N LEU A 67 -20.68 0.55 -31.08
CA LEU A 67 -22.06 0.34 -30.64
C LEU A 67 -22.12 -0.19 -29.20
N ALA A 68 -21.25 -1.12 -28.82
CA ALA A 68 -21.19 -1.66 -27.46
C ALA A 68 -20.76 -0.58 -26.45
N ASP A 69 -19.75 0.23 -26.78
CA ASP A 69 -19.28 1.35 -25.95
C ASP A 69 -20.37 2.40 -25.75
N GLN A 70 -21.08 2.75 -26.83
CA GLN A 70 -22.18 3.70 -26.77
C GLN A 70 -23.34 3.16 -25.91
N ALA A 71 -23.70 1.90 -26.07
CA ALA A 71 -24.72 1.26 -25.25
C ALA A 71 -24.34 1.23 -23.76
N ALA A 72 -23.08 0.91 -23.44
CA ALA A 72 -22.57 0.92 -22.07
C ALA A 72 -22.62 2.33 -21.45
N LYS A 73 -22.27 3.38 -22.21
CA LYS A 73 -22.38 4.78 -21.75
C LYS A 73 -23.82 5.20 -21.49
N VAL A 74 -24.75 4.85 -22.39
CA VAL A 74 -26.18 5.13 -22.22
C VAL A 74 -26.71 4.43 -20.97
N ALA A 75 -26.38 3.15 -20.78
CA ALA A 75 -26.79 2.40 -19.59
C ALA A 75 -26.21 2.98 -18.28
N ALA A 76 -24.97 3.46 -18.29
CA ALA A 76 -24.38 4.12 -17.12
C ALA A 76 -25.09 5.43 -16.76
N GLN A 77 -25.75 6.09 -17.72
CA GLN A 77 -26.45 7.37 -17.54
C GLN A 77 -27.96 7.20 -17.31
N SER A 78 -28.53 6.03 -17.59
CA SER A 78 -29.99 5.83 -17.62
C SER A 78 -30.66 5.82 -16.24
N GLY A 79 -29.88 5.89 -15.15
CA GLY A 79 -30.37 5.79 -13.77
C GLY A 79 -31.03 4.44 -13.44
N SER A 80 -30.97 3.47 -14.36
CA SER A 80 -31.58 2.16 -14.19
C SER A 80 -30.82 1.37 -13.14
N VAL A 81 -31.56 0.67 -12.27
CA VAL A 81 -30.96 -0.20 -11.26
C VAL A 81 -30.24 -1.35 -11.98
N PRO A 82 -28.94 -1.58 -11.73
CA PRO A 82 -28.23 -2.70 -12.31
C PRO A 82 -28.87 -4.04 -11.92
N VAL A 83 -28.82 -5.00 -12.84
CA VAL A 83 -29.19 -6.38 -12.50
C VAL A 83 -28.19 -6.90 -11.47
N MET A 84 -28.67 -7.14 -10.25
CA MET A 84 -27.87 -7.69 -9.18
C MET A 84 -27.79 -9.20 -9.32
N VAL A 85 -26.57 -9.73 -9.37
CA VAL A 85 -26.31 -11.17 -9.41
C VAL A 85 -26.02 -11.64 -8.00
N ASP A 86 -26.80 -12.60 -7.49
CA ASP A 86 -26.49 -13.25 -6.23
C ASP A 86 -25.28 -14.19 -6.43
N LEU A 87 -24.10 -13.69 -6.07
CA LEU A 87 -22.84 -14.43 -6.19
C LEU A 87 -22.77 -15.61 -5.21
N THR A 88 -23.69 -15.76 -4.26
CA THR A 88 -23.70 -16.89 -3.33
C THR A 88 -24.32 -18.17 -3.92
N GLN A 89 -25.07 -18.05 -5.02
CA GLN A 89 -25.73 -19.19 -5.67
C GLN A 89 -24.79 -20.07 -6.50
N GLN A 90 -23.55 -19.64 -6.74
CA GLN A 90 -22.56 -20.48 -7.42
C GLN A 90 -21.91 -21.50 -6.45
N THR A 91 -21.34 -22.58 -6.99
CA THR A 91 -20.85 -23.74 -6.22
C THR A 91 -19.33 -23.83 -6.14
N ASP A 92 -18.60 -22.96 -6.83
CA ASP A 92 -17.15 -23.03 -6.97
C ASP A 92 -16.41 -22.35 -5.81
N ILE A 93 -16.91 -21.19 -5.37
CA ILE A 93 -16.38 -20.38 -4.27
C ILE A 93 -17.30 -20.60 -3.07
N THR A 94 -16.79 -21.26 -2.04
CA THR A 94 -17.58 -21.63 -0.86
C THR A 94 -17.55 -20.61 0.27
N ALA A 95 -16.68 -19.59 0.16
CA ALA A 95 -16.49 -18.58 1.19
C ALA A 95 -16.32 -17.19 0.58
N PHE A 96 -17.04 -16.23 1.15
CA PHE A 96 -17.05 -14.84 0.73
C PHE A 96 -16.64 -13.92 1.87
N ALA A 97 -15.71 -13.03 1.60
CA ALA A 97 -15.31 -12.00 2.55
C ALA A 97 -16.26 -10.80 2.45
N HIS A 98 -16.69 -10.30 3.60
CA HIS A 98 -17.49 -9.08 3.70
C HIS A 98 -16.71 -8.01 4.46
N CYS A 99 -16.87 -6.76 4.07
CA CYS A 99 -16.27 -5.60 4.71
C CYS A 99 -17.33 -4.49 4.80
N TYR A 100 -17.60 -4.00 6.01
CA TYR A 100 -18.64 -2.99 6.28
C TYR A 100 -20.03 -3.34 5.66
N GLY A 101 -20.41 -4.63 5.70
CA GLY A 101 -21.68 -5.11 5.14
C GLY A 101 -21.68 -5.33 3.63
N GLY A 102 -20.66 -4.88 2.90
CA GLY A 102 -20.49 -5.13 1.46
C GLY A 102 -19.65 -6.36 1.17
N LEU A 103 -19.92 -7.03 0.05
CA LEU A 103 -19.08 -8.11 -0.44
C LEU A 103 -17.73 -7.57 -0.94
N VAL A 104 -16.64 -8.26 -0.59
CA VAL A 104 -15.30 -7.89 -1.05
C VAL A 104 -15.05 -8.48 -2.44
N GLU A 105 -14.89 -7.61 -3.43
CA GLU A 105 -14.65 -7.99 -4.82
C GLU A 105 -13.19 -7.79 -5.27
N ILE A 106 -12.27 -7.46 -4.37
CA ILE A 106 -10.83 -7.36 -4.68
C ILE A 106 -10.06 -8.58 -4.15
N ASP A 107 -8.77 -8.75 -4.53
CA ASP A 107 -7.91 -9.78 -3.89
C ASP A 107 -7.93 -9.56 -2.37
N LEU A 108 -8.46 -10.53 -1.63
CA LEU A 108 -8.57 -10.47 -0.17
C LEU A 108 -7.21 -10.21 0.51
N ARG A 109 -6.11 -10.74 -0.03
CA ARG A 109 -4.77 -10.44 0.49
C ARG A 109 -4.41 -8.98 0.27
N GLN A 110 -4.77 -8.41 -0.87
CA GLN A 110 -4.52 -6.99 -1.13
C GLN A 110 -5.34 -6.11 -0.18
N LEU A 111 -6.61 -6.45 0.06
CA LEU A 111 -7.44 -5.78 1.06
C LEU A 111 -6.77 -5.80 2.45
N LEU A 112 -6.37 -6.99 2.92
CA LEU A 112 -5.73 -7.14 4.23
C LEU A 112 -4.41 -6.36 4.32
N LYS A 113 -3.62 -6.33 3.24
CA LYS A 113 -2.41 -5.51 3.16
C LYS A 113 -2.73 -4.03 3.27
N GLN A 114 -3.69 -3.52 2.49
CA GLN A 114 -4.11 -2.13 2.54
C GLN A 114 -4.61 -1.74 3.93
N GLN A 115 -5.45 -2.57 4.55
CA GLN A 115 -5.95 -2.36 5.91
C GLN A 115 -4.79 -2.28 6.91
N SER A 116 -3.83 -3.20 6.83
CA SER A 116 -2.65 -3.19 7.67
C SER A 116 -1.83 -1.92 7.46
N THR A 117 -1.54 -1.54 6.21
CA THR A 117 -0.79 -0.33 5.87
C THR A 117 -1.46 0.93 6.44
N ILE A 118 -2.78 1.07 6.25
CA ILE A 118 -3.55 2.21 6.76
C ILE A 118 -3.47 2.27 8.29
N ARG A 119 -3.70 1.15 8.97
CA ARG A 119 -3.65 1.08 10.44
C ARG A 119 -2.27 1.46 10.98
N HIS A 120 -1.20 0.92 10.39
CA HIS A 120 0.16 1.24 10.81
C HIS A 120 0.49 2.71 10.57
N HIS A 121 0.11 3.25 9.41
CA HIS A 121 0.31 4.66 9.09
C HIS A 121 -0.44 5.57 10.07
N GLN A 122 -1.73 5.30 10.34
CA GLN A 122 -2.52 6.05 11.32
C GLN A 122 -1.93 5.96 12.74
N ALA A 123 -1.55 4.76 13.18
CA ALA A 123 -0.96 4.56 14.51
C ALA A 123 0.41 5.21 14.66
N TRP A 124 1.16 5.37 13.56
CA TRP A 124 2.44 6.06 13.57
C TRP A 124 2.25 7.59 13.58
N THR A 125 1.44 8.12 12.67
CA THR A 125 1.14 9.56 12.56
C THR A 125 0.42 10.12 13.78
N SER A 126 -0.37 9.30 14.48
CA SER A 126 -1.06 9.74 15.70
C SER A 126 -0.14 9.96 16.90
N GLN A 127 1.10 9.46 16.86
CA GLN A 127 2.02 9.54 18.00
C GLN A 127 2.39 11.00 18.28
N ARG A 128 2.27 11.41 19.55
CA ARG A 128 2.61 12.78 19.99
C ARG A 128 3.99 13.25 19.51
N ARG A 129 4.97 12.34 19.48
CA ARG A 129 6.33 12.62 19.01
C ARG A 129 6.40 12.88 17.51
N VAL A 130 5.61 12.17 16.71
CA VAL A 130 5.56 12.34 15.25
C VAL A 130 4.86 13.65 14.94
N LYS A 131 3.69 13.90 15.53
CA LYS A 131 2.96 15.18 15.39
C LYS A 131 3.78 16.42 15.79
N ARG A 132 4.67 16.28 16.79
CA ARG A 132 5.56 17.37 17.21
C ARG A 132 6.63 17.66 16.16
N ALA A 133 7.22 16.63 15.56
CA ALA A 133 8.32 16.77 14.61
C ALA A 133 7.83 17.05 13.18
N ILE A 134 6.66 16.53 12.83
CA ILE A 134 6.04 16.59 11.51
C ILE A 134 4.60 17.06 11.73
N PRO A 135 4.37 18.39 11.87
CA PRO A 135 3.04 18.92 12.13
C PRO A 135 2.09 18.79 10.92
N ASP A 136 2.65 18.89 9.72
CA ASP A 136 1.96 18.61 8.46
C ASP A 136 2.68 17.46 7.76
N ILE A 137 2.02 16.31 7.67
CA ILE A 137 2.59 15.13 7.02
C ILE A 137 2.34 15.11 5.51
N ASP A 138 1.31 15.82 5.07
CA ASP A 138 0.92 15.84 3.66
C ASP A 138 1.85 16.77 2.86
N ASP A 139 2.46 17.77 3.52
CA ASP A 139 3.47 18.67 2.95
C ASP A 139 4.92 18.13 3.00
N VAL A 140 5.12 16.90 3.47
CA VAL A 140 6.46 16.30 3.53
C VAL A 140 6.95 15.93 2.13
N GLU A 141 8.09 16.50 1.73
CA GLU A 141 8.79 16.06 0.51
C GLU A 141 9.45 14.69 0.77
N TRP A 142 8.73 13.62 0.39
CA TRP A 142 9.11 12.25 0.70
C TRP A 142 10.36 11.78 -0.04
N ASN A 143 10.64 12.29 -1.25
CA ASN A 143 11.79 11.79 -2.02
C ASN A 143 13.11 12.16 -1.34
N SER A 144 13.26 13.41 -0.91
CA SER A 144 14.40 13.95 -0.19
C SER A 144 14.50 13.36 1.20
N THR A 145 13.36 13.19 1.88
CA THR A 145 13.30 12.55 3.20
C THR A 145 13.81 11.11 3.12
N LEU A 146 13.32 10.33 2.15
CA LEU A 146 13.78 8.96 1.92
C LEU A 146 15.22 8.92 1.45
N ALA A 147 15.65 9.82 0.56
CA ALA A 147 17.04 9.93 0.15
C ALA A 147 17.95 10.20 1.35
N TYR A 148 17.56 11.06 2.30
CA TYR A 148 18.30 11.28 3.53
C TYR A 148 18.31 10.04 4.45
N VAL A 149 17.15 9.42 4.69
CA VAL A 149 17.05 8.22 5.52
C VAL A 149 17.94 7.11 4.98
N HIS A 150 18.00 6.95 3.65
CA HIS A 150 18.82 5.95 2.96
C HIS A 150 20.26 6.39 2.67
N ASP A 151 20.69 7.55 3.16
CA ASP A 151 22.04 8.09 2.93
C ASP A 151 22.39 8.19 1.43
N ARG A 152 21.38 8.52 0.62
CA ARG A 152 21.40 8.58 -0.86
C ARG A 152 21.82 7.30 -1.56
N HIS A 153 21.89 6.17 -0.84
CA HIS A 153 22.08 4.88 -1.45
C HIS A 153 20.78 4.40 -2.08
N ALA A 154 20.88 3.90 -3.30
CA ALA A 154 19.74 3.29 -3.96
C ALA A 154 19.36 1.97 -3.28
N VAL A 155 18.07 1.83 -2.98
CA VAL A 155 17.51 0.67 -2.28
C VAL A 155 17.08 -0.36 -3.31
N PHE A 156 17.97 -1.30 -3.62
CA PHE A 156 17.69 -2.35 -4.61
C PHE A 156 17.22 -3.67 -3.97
N THR A 157 17.31 -3.81 -2.65
CA THR A 157 16.96 -5.03 -1.94
C THR A 157 16.18 -4.74 -0.66
N PHE A 158 15.40 -5.73 -0.21
CA PHE A 158 14.69 -5.68 1.06
C PHE A 158 15.53 -6.18 2.25
N TYR A 159 16.85 -6.37 2.05
CA TYR A 159 17.76 -6.87 3.07
C TYR A 159 18.66 -5.73 3.56
N SER A 160 18.61 -5.43 4.86
CA SER A 160 19.53 -4.52 5.53
C SER A 160 20.49 -5.30 6.42
N ASN A 161 21.74 -4.84 6.51
CA ASN A 161 22.66 -5.33 7.54
C ASN A 161 22.53 -4.47 8.81
N SER A 162 23.21 -4.88 9.89
CA SER A 162 23.14 -4.17 11.18
C SER A 162 23.61 -2.72 11.09
N LYS A 163 24.66 -2.45 10.30
CA LYS A 163 25.22 -1.10 10.09
C LYS A 163 24.21 -0.19 9.40
N ASP A 164 23.65 -0.62 8.27
CA ASP A 164 22.62 0.11 7.52
C ASP A 164 21.38 0.36 8.38
N THR A 165 20.94 -0.65 9.15
CA THR A 165 19.80 -0.51 10.07
C THR A 165 20.08 0.53 11.17
N HIS A 166 21.30 0.53 11.75
CA HIS A 166 21.71 1.52 12.75
C HIS A 166 21.73 2.94 12.16
N GLN A 167 22.30 3.11 10.98
CA GLN A 167 22.43 4.40 10.32
C GLN A 167 21.05 4.99 9.99
N ARG A 168 20.16 4.19 9.36
CA ARG A 168 18.77 4.61 9.07
C ARG A 168 18.01 4.97 10.34
N THR A 169 18.14 4.15 11.38
CA THR A 169 17.52 4.44 12.69
C THR A 169 18.03 5.75 13.26
N HIS A 170 19.33 6.02 13.15
CA HIS A 170 19.93 7.26 13.59
C HIS A 170 19.41 8.47 12.79
N HIS A 171 19.30 8.37 11.47
CA HIS A 171 18.72 9.41 10.60
C HIS A 171 17.26 9.72 10.95
N ILE A 172 16.43 8.68 11.12
CA ILE A 172 15.04 8.84 11.56
C ILE A 172 14.97 9.54 12.92
N LYS A 173 15.82 9.16 13.87
CA LYS A 173 15.90 9.81 15.18
C LYS A 173 16.26 11.29 15.08
N LYS A 174 17.18 11.67 14.18
CA LYS A 174 17.51 13.08 13.93
C LYS A 174 16.30 13.86 13.42
N LEU A 175 15.63 13.36 12.37
CA LEU A 175 14.45 13.99 11.78
C LEU A 175 13.32 14.22 12.80
N HIS A 176 13.19 13.32 13.78
CA HIS A 176 12.11 13.36 14.75
C HIS A 176 12.48 14.01 16.10
N GLY A 177 13.70 14.55 16.25
CA GLY A 177 14.18 15.06 17.55
C GLY A 177 14.16 13.97 18.64
N MET A 178 14.52 12.75 18.28
CA MET A 178 14.54 11.57 19.16
C MET A 178 15.96 11.09 19.46
N LEU A 179 16.96 11.97 19.39
CA LEU A 179 18.30 11.62 19.83
C LEU A 179 18.29 11.30 21.33
N PRO A 180 19.15 10.36 21.79
CA PRO A 180 19.26 10.01 23.20
C PRO A 180 20.03 11.08 23.99
N THR A 181 19.49 12.30 24.05
CA THR A 181 20.08 13.43 24.77
C THR A 181 20.04 13.22 26.27
N LEU A 182 20.98 13.78 27.04
CA LEU A 182 20.98 13.63 28.50
C LEU A 182 19.68 14.13 29.15
N ASN A 183 19.04 15.18 28.61
CA ASN A 183 17.69 15.57 29.01
C ASN A 183 16.68 14.42 28.86
N SER A 184 16.67 13.77 27.69
CA SER A 184 15.77 12.64 27.41
C SER A 184 16.08 11.42 28.26
N MET A 185 17.37 11.15 28.52
CA MET A 185 17.81 10.02 29.33
C MET A 185 17.49 10.24 30.81
N GLN A 186 17.73 11.44 31.34
CA GLN A 186 17.34 11.84 32.70
C GLN A 186 15.83 11.75 32.90
N ALA A 187 15.03 12.25 31.96
CA ALA A 187 13.57 12.16 32.05
C ALA A 187 13.06 10.70 32.11
N ARG A 188 13.76 9.74 31.51
CA ARG A 188 13.39 8.31 31.52
C ARG A 188 13.96 7.54 32.71
N LYS A 189 15.17 7.88 33.15
CA LYS A 189 15.95 7.16 34.17
C LYS A 189 16.74 8.15 35.04
N PRO A 190 16.07 8.95 35.90
CA PRO A 190 16.72 10.01 36.67
C PRO A 190 17.81 9.49 37.62
N ASN A 191 17.62 8.29 38.18
CA ASN A 191 18.61 7.66 39.06
C ASN A 191 19.93 7.32 38.35
N LEU A 192 19.89 7.02 37.05
CA LEU A 192 21.08 6.69 36.25
C LEU A 192 21.73 7.95 35.65
N TYR A 193 20.94 8.98 35.40
CA TYR A 193 21.38 10.24 34.80
C TYR A 193 21.03 11.42 35.73
N PRO A 194 21.85 11.66 36.77
CA PRO A 194 21.54 12.65 37.81
C PRO A 194 21.60 14.09 37.29
N THR A 195 22.30 14.34 36.19
CA THR A 195 22.40 15.64 35.52
C THR A 195 22.03 15.50 34.04
N CYS A 196 21.42 16.55 33.48
CA CYS A 196 21.18 16.70 32.04
C CYS A 196 22.05 17.79 31.40
N VAL A 197 23.06 18.29 32.11
CA VAL A 197 24.02 19.26 31.58
C VAL A 197 24.88 18.58 30.50
N CYS A 198 25.12 19.29 29.40
CA CYS A 198 25.93 18.81 28.29
C CYS A 198 27.34 18.51 28.74
N ARG A 199 27.85 17.34 28.35
CA ARG A 199 29.21 16.90 28.70
C ARG A 199 30.31 17.54 27.87
N ARG A 200 29.93 18.28 26.82
CA ARG A 200 30.88 19.05 26.01
C ARG A 200 31.11 20.40 26.64
N CYS A 201 30.09 21.26 26.65
CA CYS A 201 30.23 22.62 27.15
C CYS A 201 30.14 22.73 28.68
N GLU A 202 29.50 21.78 29.36
CA GLU A 202 29.22 21.82 30.80
C GLU A 202 28.42 23.04 31.29
N LEU A 203 27.83 23.81 30.38
CA LEU A 203 27.13 25.08 30.67
C LEU A 203 25.61 24.95 30.55
N GLU A 204 25.14 24.32 29.48
CA GLU A 204 23.72 24.24 29.15
C GLU A 204 23.20 22.80 29.23
N LYS A 205 21.88 22.69 29.29
CA LYS A 205 21.18 21.40 29.24
C LYS A 205 21.31 20.77 27.84
N GLU A 206 21.69 19.50 27.79
CA GLU A 206 21.76 18.75 26.54
C GLU A 206 20.37 18.27 26.13
N ASP A 207 19.73 19.03 25.26
CA ASP A 207 18.53 18.64 24.53
C ASP A 207 18.82 18.46 23.03
N ASN A 208 17.78 18.23 22.22
CA ASN A 208 17.99 17.95 20.80
C ASN A 208 18.56 19.16 20.05
N ASP A 209 18.25 20.39 20.47
CA ASP A 209 18.73 21.59 19.80
C ASP A 209 20.17 21.91 20.21
N HIS A 210 20.46 21.79 21.51
CA HIS A 210 21.80 22.03 22.04
C HIS A 210 22.84 21.09 21.42
N VAL A 211 22.52 19.81 21.17
CA VAL A 211 23.47 18.86 20.55
C VAL A 211 24.03 19.37 19.21
N TRP A 212 23.25 20.14 18.44
CA TRP A 212 23.67 20.72 17.17
C TRP A 212 24.37 22.07 17.31
N LYS A 213 24.00 22.85 18.33
CA LYS A 213 24.44 24.24 18.51
C LYS A 213 25.52 24.41 19.60
N CYS A 214 25.90 23.33 20.26
CA CYS A 214 26.84 23.36 21.36
C CYS A 214 28.15 24.05 20.93
N PRO A 215 28.62 25.08 21.66
CA PRO A 215 29.79 25.85 21.26
C PRO A 215 31.08 25.01 21.21
N LEU A 216 31.15 23.95 22.02
CA LEU A 216 32.26 23.00 22.05
C LEU A 216 32.03 21.77 21.18
N ALA A 217 31.05 21.79 20.25
CA ALA A 217 30.87 20.72 19.26
C ALA A 217 31.79 20.87 18.04
N ALA A 218 32.31 22.07 17.77
CA ALA A 218 33.04 22.39 16.54
C ALA A 218 34.31 21.54 16.33
N GLU A 219 34.96 21.11 17.41
CA GLU A 219 36.18 20.27 17.36
C GLU A 219 35.95 18.88 16.76
N THR A 220 34.70 18.40 16.64
CA THR A 220 34.40 17.04 16.12
C THR A 220 33.91 17.04 14.66
N THR A 221 33.70 18.21 14.04
CA THR A 221 33.12 18.33 12.67
C THR A 221 34.14 18.69 11.59
N THR A 222 35.37 19.05 11.96
CA THR A 222 36.43 19.47 11.03
C THR A 222 37.34 18.33 10.54
N GLU A 223 37.13 17.10 11.02
CA GLU A 223 37.81 15.91 10.52
C GLU A 223 36.80 14.98 9.83
N ILE A 224 36.41 15.32 8.60
CA ILE A 224 35.84 14.39 7.61
C ILE A 224 36.59 14.57 6.31
#